data_AF-V4PKN7-F1
#
_entry.id   AF-V4PKN7-F1
#
_cell.length_a   1.000
_cell.length_b   1.000
_cell.length_c   1.000
_cell.angle_alpha   90.00
_cell.angle_beta   90.00
_cell.angle_gamma   90.00
#
_symmetry.space_group_name_H-M   'P 1'
#
loop_
_entity.id
_entity.type
_entity.pdbx_description
1 polymer ?
#
loop_
_entity_poly.entity_id
_entity_poly.type
_entity_poly.pdbx_seq_one_letter_code
_entity_poly.pdbx_strand_id
1 'polypeptide(L)'
;MGIRLYDSAWVELDGNGEPCLVRKDPKNSAIFNVGAYQYDIDGRPLSGDRSAPAILRLHSLQSAREAGLRSEYRADVAGGLGQPFARTIG
;
A
#
# COMPACT_ATOMS: atom_id res chain seq x y z
N MET A 1 5.13 20.88 6.22
CA MET A 1 5.19 19.50 6.74
C MET A 1 4.84 18.58 5.58
N GLY A 2 5.77 17.76 5.10
CA GLY A 2 5.54 16.83 3.98
C GLY A 2 5.14 15.46 4.51
N ILE A 3 4.09 14.87 3.95
CA ILE A 3 3.70 13.49 4.24
C ILE A 3 4.64 12.58 3.44
N ARG A 4 5.31 11.64 4.11
CA ARG A 4 6.14 10.65 3.43
C ARG A 4 5.41 9.32 3.38
N LEU A 5 5.21 8.78 2.18
CA LEU A 5 4.56 7.49 1.98
C LEU A 5 5.52 6.33 2.29
N TYR A 6 4.98 5.29 2.91
CA TYR A 6 5.70 4.06 3.24
C TYR A 6 4.94 2.86 2.69
N ASP A 7 5.69 1.80 2.36
CA ASP A 7 5.08 0.54 1.98
C ASP A 7 4.21 -0.01 3.12
N SER A 8 3.04 -0.55 2.78
CA SER A 8 2.08 -1.11 3.74
C SER A 8 1.47 -0.11 4.72
N ALA A 9 1.56 1.20 4.45
CA ALA A 9 0.81 2.22 5.19
C ALA A 9 -0.65 2.27 4.73
N TRP A 10 -1.53 2.83 5.55
CA TRP A 10 -2.90 3.16 5.16
C TRP A 10 -3.04 4.68 5.08
N VAL A 11 -3.80 5.19 4.11
CA VAL A 11 -4.01 6.63 3.94
C VAL A 11 -5.48 6.96 3.76
N GLU A 12 -5.92 8.04 4.40
CA GLU A 12 -7.24 8.62 4.16
C GLU A 12 -7.12 9.62 3.01
N LEU A 13 -7.93 9.44 1.98
CA LEU A 13 -8.00 10.33 0.83
C LEU A 13 -9.17 11.31 1.00
N ASP A 14 -8.98 12.54 0.53
CA ASP A 14 -10.03 13.55 0.54
C ASP A 14 -11.26 13.08 -0.27
N GLY A 15 -12.43 13.10 0.37
CA GLY A 15 -13.68 12.59 -0.23
C GLY A 15 -13.84 11.07 -0.23
N ASN A 16 -12.82 10.30 0.16
CA ASN A 16 -12.92 8.85 0.31
C ASN A 16 -13.14 8.51 1.79
N GLY A 17 -14.35 8.05 2.14
CA GLY A 17 -14.73 7.78 3.53
C GLY A 17 -13.99 6.61 4.20
N GLU A 18 -13.20 5.86 3.44
CA GLU A 18 -12.46 4.69 3.92
C GLU A 18 -10.95 4.85 3.66
N PRO A 19 -10.09 4.46 4.63
CA PRO A 19 -8.66 4.45 4.45
C PRO A 19 -8.26 3.43 3.36
N CYS A 20 -7.29 3.79 2.54
CA CYS A 20 -6.78 2.97 1.45
C CYS A 20 -5.36 2.49 1.73
N LEU A 21 -5.07 1.23 1.40
CA LEU A 21 -3.73 0.67 1.55
C LEU A 21 -2.78 1.25 0.49
N VAL A 22 -1.63 1.73 0.95
CA VAL A 22 -0.51 2.17 0.12
C VAL A 22 0.31 0.95 -0.30
N ARG A 23 0.52 0.82 -1.61
CA ARG A 23 1.32 -0.25 -2.20
C ARG A 23 2.42 0.35 -3.06
N LYS A 24 3.67 0.07 -2.72
CA LYS A 24 4.80 0.52 -3.54
C LYS A 24 4.76 -0.14 -4.92
N ASP A 25 5.03 0.64 -5.97
CA ASP A 25 5.08 0.10 -7.32
C ASP A 25 6.32 -0.78 -7.52
N PRO A 26 6.17 -2.01 -8.05
CA PRO A 26 7.31 -2.91 -8.24
C PRO A 26 8.24 -2.48 -9.37
N LYS A 27 7.76 -1.65 -10.32
CA LYS A 27 8.57 -1.14 -11.44
C LYS A 27 9.25 0.17 -11.10
N ASN A 28 8.66 0.99 -10.22
CA ASN A 28 9.25 2.26 -9.80
C ASN A 28 9.15 2.49 -8.29
N SER A 29 10.30 2.47 -7.61
CA SER A 29 10.38 2.64 -6.17
C SER A 29 10.01 4.04 -5.64
N ALA A 30 9.92 5.05 -6.51
CA ALA A 30 9.47 6.39 -6.14
C ALA A 30 7.94 6.52 -6.18
N ILE A 31 7.23 5.53 -6.74
CA ILE A 31 5.79 5.57 -6.96
C ILE A 31 5.07 4.66 -5.96
N PHE A 32 3.99 5.18 -5.41
CA PHE A 32 3.11 4.51 -4.47
C PHE A 32 1.69 4.51 -5.02
N ASN A 33 1.12 3.33 -5.17
CA ASN A 33 -0.25 3.12 -5.60
C ASN A 33 -1.17 3.13 -4.37
N VAL A 34 -2.23 3.94 -4.41
CA VAL A 34 -3.25 4.04 -3.36
C VAL A 34 -4.60 3.88 -4.01
N GLY A 35 -5.22 2.70 -3.87
CA GLY A 35 -6.42 2.35 -4.61
C GLY A 35 -6.17 2.39 -6.11
N ALA A 36 -6.85 3.30 -6.82
CA ALA A 36 -6.70 3.52 -8.26
C ALA A 36 -5.73 4.66 -8.63
N TYR A 37 -5.22 5.40 -7.64
CA TYR A 37 -4.43 6.61 -7.84
C TYR A 37 -2.94 6.37 -7.57
N GLN A 38 -2.07 7.18 -8.18
CA GLN A 38 -0.63 7.09 -8.01
C GLN A 38 -0.06 8.35 -7.40
N TYR A 39 0.77 8.17 -6.37
CA TYR A 39 1.41 9.24 -5.63
C TYR A 39 2.92 9.03 -5.60
N ASP A 40 3.66 10.13 -5.52
CA ASP A 40 5.09 10.14 -5.25
C ASP A 40 5.37 9.92 -3.76
N ILE A 41 6.62 9.64 -3.39
CA ILE A 41 7.06 9.45 -1.99
C ILE A 41 6.67 10.61 -1.07
N ASP A 42 6.56 11.82 -1.60
CA ASP A 42 6.12 13.02 -0.86
C ASP A 42 4.60 13.15 -0.74
N GLY A 43 3.83 12.12 -1.11
CA GLY A 43 2.36 12.11 -1.06
C GLY A 43 1.70 13.01 -2.09
N ARG A 44 2.42 13.36 -3.17
CA ARG A 44 1.92 14.21 -4.25
C ARG A 44 1.36 13.36 -5.37
N PRO A 45 0.18 13.69 -5.93
CA PRO A 45 -0.34 12.97 -7.08
C PRO A 45 0.59 13.15 -8.28
N LEU A 46 0.86 12.06 -9.00
CA LEU A 46 1.65 12.10 -10.22
C LEU A 46 0.86 12.85 -11.31
N SER A 47 1.54 13.71 -12.08
CA SER A 47 0.95 14.75 -12.95
C SER A 47 -0.03 14.27 -14.05
N GLY A 48 -0.22 12.96 -14.22
CA GLY A 48 -1.26 12.40 -15.10
C GLY A 48 -2.65 12.34 -14.46
N ASP A 49 -2.73 12.32 -13.13
CA ASP A 49 -3.98 12.08 -12.40
C ASP A 49 -4.49 13.37 -11.75
N ARG A 50 -5.02 14.27 -12.57
CA ARG A 50 -5.52 15.58 -12.13
C ARG A 50 -6.76 15.48 -11.21
N SER A 51 -7.32 14.28 -11.07
CA SER A 51 -8.46 13.97 -10.20
C SER A 51 -8.07 13.20 -8.94
N ALA A 52 -6.78 12.91 -8.74
CA ALA A 52 -6.32 12.18 -7.57
C ALA A 52 -6.56 13.02 -6.30
N PRO A 53 -7.34 12.51 -5.34
CA PRO A 53 -7.65 13.23 -4.10
C PRO A 53 -6.39 13.44 -3.25
N ALA A 54 -6.40 14.49 -2.43
CA ALA A 54 -5.28 14.77 -1.53
C ALA A 54 -5.25 13.74 -0.38
N ILE A 55 -4.06 13.33 0.06
CA ILE A 55 -3.90 12.50 1.25
C ILE A 55 -4.11 13.38 2.48
N LEU A 56 -5.14 13.07 3.26
CA LEU A 56 -5.48 13.81 4.48
C LEU A 56 -4.73 13.29 5.70
N ARG A 57 -4.64 11.96 5.84
CA ARG A 57 -3.94 11.32 6.96
C ARG A 57 -3.21 10.07 6.53
N LEU A 58 -2.11 9.79 7.21
CA LEU A 58 -1.34 8.55 7.08
C LEU A 58 -1.46 7.77 8.39
N HIS A 59 -2.00 6.57 8.30
CA HIS A 59 -2.04 5.57 9.35
C HIS A 59 -0.86 4.64 9.18
N SER A 60 0.06 4.66 10.15
CA SER A 60 1.14 3.69 10.21
C SER A 60 0.58 2.29 10.47
N LEU A 61 1.36 1.24 10.18
CA LEU A 61 0.96 -0.15 10.39
C LEU A 61 0.49 -0.43 11.82
N GLN A 62 1.05 0.27 12.81
CA GLN A 62 0.64 0.20 14.21
C GLN A 62 -0.77 0.78 14.41
N SER A 63 -1.01 2.03 13.97
CA SER A 63 -2.32 2.68 14.07
C SER A 63 -3.39 1.99 13.23
N ALA A 64 -3.02 1.41 12.10
CA ALA A 64 -3.92 0.60 11.28
C ALA A 64 -4.37 -0.67 12.02
N ARG A 65 -3.46 -1.34 12.74
CA ARG A 65 -3.81 -2.49 13.60
C ARG A 65 -4.70 -2.08 14.76
N GLU A 66 -4.45 -0.93 15.38
CA GLU A 66 -5.32 -0.38 16.44
C GLU A 66 -6.72 -0.01 15.91
N ALA A 67 -6.80 0.45 14.66
CA ALA A 67 -8.06 0.71 13.96
C ALA A 67 -8.76 -0.55 13.41
N GLY A 68 -8.20 -1.74 13.65
CA GLY A 68 -8.75 -3.01 13.14
C GLY A 68 -8.58 -3.21 11.63
N LEU A 69 -7.78 -2.38 10.96
CA LEU A 69 -7.50 -2.49 9.54
C LEU A 69 -6.55 -3.68 9.30
N ARG A 70 -7.02 -4.66 8.52
CA ARG A 70 -6.24 -5.83 8.14
C ARG A 70 -5.01 -5.41 7.34
N SER A 71 -3.85 -5.43 7.97
CA SER A 71 -2.55 -5.13 7.37
C SER A 71 -2.02 -6.29 6.53
N GLU A 72 -2.89 -7.10 5.92
CA GLU A 72 -2.49 -8.29 5.14
C GLU A 72 -1.66 -7.83 3.93
N TYR A 73 -0.36 -7.71 4.17
CA TYR A 73 0.70 -7.69 3.18
C TYR A 73 0.64 -9.05 2.48
N ARG A 74 -0.29 -9.19 1.53
CA ARG A 74 -0.35 -10.37 0.69
C ARG A 74 0.69 -10.21 -0.41
N ALA A 75 1.95 -10.49 -0.07
CA ALA A 75 3.04 -10.70 -1.02
C ALA A 75 2.89 -12.06 -1.76
N ASP A 76 1.69 -12.42 -2.20
CA ASP A 76 1.41 -13.65 -2.94
C ASP A 76 1.61 -13.51 -4.46
N VAL A 77 2.30 -12.46 -4.92
CA VAL A 77 2.55 -12.27 -6.36
C VAL A 77 3.99 -11.90 -6.63
N ALA A 78 4.93 -12.67 -6.07
CA ALA A 78 6.31 -12.72 -6.54
C ALA A 78 7.01 -13.99 -6.01
N GLY A 79 6.56 -15.17 -6.44
CA GLY A 79 7.21 -16.40 -6.02
C GLY A 79 6.49 -17.65 -6.51
N GLY A 80 6.39 -17.82 -7.83
CA GLY A 80 6.22 -19.16 -8.36
C GLY A 80 7.38 -20.02 -7.89
N LEU A 81 7.09 -20.99 -7.02
CA LEU A 81 7.66 -22.34 -7.00
C LEU A 81 6.89 -23.11 -5.93
N GLY A 82 5.98 -23.95 -6.40
CA GLY A 82 5.34 -24.95 -5.56
C GLY A 82 6.40 -25.87 -4.97
N GLN A 83 6.36 -26.03 -3.65
CA GLN A 83 7.03 -27.11 -2.96
C GLN A 83 6.03 -27.69 -1.96
N PRO A 84 5.35 -28.81 -2.27
CA PRO A 84 4.76 -29.60 -1.21
C PRO A 84 5.88 -30.34 -0.47
N PHE A 85 6.15 -29.90 0.75
CA PHE A 85 6.77 -30.76 1.76
C PHE A 85 5.85 -31.96 1.98
N ALA A 86 6.24 -33.13 1.48
CA ALA A 86 5.74 -34.42 1.95
C ALA A 86 6.93 -35.31 2.28
N ARG A 87 6.89 -35.79 3.52
CA ARG A 87 7.93 -36.43 4.31
C ARG A 87 7.57 -37.91 4.42
N THR A 88 8.59 -38.80 4.37
CA THR A 88 8.55 -40.22 4.81
C THR A 88 7.79 -41.15 3.83
N ILE A 89 8.17 -42.39 3.48
CA ILE A 89 8.88 -43.50 4.15
C ILE A 89 9.32 -44.50 3.06
N GLY A 90 10.47 -45.15 3.23
CA GLY A 90 10.93 -46.33 2.49
C GLY A 90 12.05 -47.00 3.25
#